data_AF-A0A1H6QSF9-F1
#
_entry.id   AF-A0A1H6QSF9-F1
#
_cell.length_a   1.000
_cell.length_b   1.000
_cell.length_c   1.000
_cell.angle_alpha   90.00
_cell.angle_beta   90.00
_cell.angle_gamma   90.00
#
_symmetry.space_group_name_H-M   'P 1'
#
loop_
_entity.id
_entity.type
_entity.pdbx_description
1 polymer ?
#
loop_
_entity_poly.entity_id
_entity_poly.type
_entity_poly.pdbx_seq_one_letter_code
_entity_poly.pdbx_strand_id
1 'polypeptide(L)'
;MKRRYPEVKAALAGAAMLASIPAFAQSSVTLYGIVDNGIGYQSSSTTLGSTSGGHSAFKMITGVWAGSRFGLKGAEDLGGGTKAIFTLEEGFSANSGAMSTSNLMFSRQAFVGV
;
A
#
# COMPACT_ATOMS: atom_id res chain seq x y z
N MET A 1 -40.17 -2.02 -52.77
CA MET A 1 -38.99 -1.13 -52.72
C MET A 1 -38.40 -1.14 -51.31
N LYS A 2 -37.22 -1.73 -51.08
CA LYS A 2 -36.51 -1.61 -49.80
C LYS A 2 -35.54 -0.42 -49.91
N ARG A 3 -35.85 0.72 -49.28
CA ARG A 3 -34.90 1.84 -49.20
C ARG A 3 -33.67 1.38 -48.43
N ARG A 4 -32.52 1.34 -49.09
CA ARG A 4 -31.22 1.11 -48.46
C ARG A 4 -30.74 2.46 -47.92
N TYR A 5 -30.50 2.56 -46.62
CA TYR A 5 -29.94 3.74 -45.96
C TYR A 5 -28.50 3.44 -45.50
N PRO A 6 -27.54 3.30 -46.43
CA PRO A 6 -26.15 2.98 -46.09
C PRO A 6 -25.50 4.10 -45.26
N GLU A 7 -25.89 5.35 -45.48
CA GLU A 7 -25.35 6.52 -44.77
C GLU A 7 -25.79 6.55 -43.30
N VAL A 8 -27.06 6.21 -43.02
CA VAL A 8 -27.56 6.10 -41.64
C VAL A 8 -26.86 4.95 -40.90
N LYS A 9 -26.55 3.84 -41.59
CA LYS A 9 -25.79 2.72 -41.02
C LYS A 9 -24.32 3.10 -40.76
N ALA A 10 -23.70 3.84 -41.67
CA ALA A 10 -22.34 4.33 -41.51
C ALA A 10 -22.23 5.34 -40.34
N ALA A 11 -23.21 6.23 -40.20
CA ALA A 11 -23.29 7.17 -39.08
C ALA A 11 -23.47 6.46 -37.73
N LEU A 12 -24.35 5.44 -37.67
CA LEU A 12 -24.53 4.63 -36.45
C LEU A 12 -23.25 3.86 -36.07
N ALA A 13 -22.57 3.27 -37.06
CA ALA A 13 -21.31 2.55 -36.84
C ALA A 13 -20.18 3.49 -36.38
N GLY A 14 -20.08 4.68 -36.95
CA GLY A 14 -19.12 5.70 -36.53
C GLY A 14 -19.38 6.22 -35.11
N ALA A 15 -20.65 6.44 -34.74
CA ALA A 15 -21.02 6.83 -33.38
C ALA A 15 -20.71 5.74 -32.34
N ALA A 16 -20.90 4.46 -32.68
CA ALA A 16 -20.54 3.34 -31.80
C ALA A 16 -19.02 3.23 -31.59
N MET A 17 -18.21 3.54 -32.61
CA MET A 17 -16.75 3.57 -32.48
C MET A 17 -16.24 4.75 -31.63
N LEU A 18 -16.90 5.91 -31.72
CA LEU A 18 -16.57 7.08 -30.88
C LEU A 18 -16.95 6.88 -29.40
N ALA A 19 -17.91 6.02 -29.09
CA ALA A 19 -18.28 5.65 -27.73
C ALA A 19 -17.28 4.67 -27.08
N SER A 20 -16.42 4.02 -27.87
CA SER A 20 -15.41 3.08 -27.39
C SER A 20 -14.08 3.78 -27.16
N ILE A 21 -14.10 4.89 -26.43
CA ILE A 21 -12.87 5.51 -25.93
C ILE A 21 -12.25 4.49 -24.97
N PRO A 22 -11.04 3.96 -25.22
CA PRO A 22 -10.35 3.19 -24.21
C PRO A 22 -10.21 4.10 -22.98
N ALA A 23 -10.87 3.75 -21.89
CA ALA A 23 -10.58 4.35 -20.61
C ALA A 23 -9.13 3.98 -20.28
N PHE A 24 -8.19 4.85 -20.61
CA PHE A 24 -6.83 4.78 -20.10
C PHE A 24 -6.91 5.12 -18.61
N ALA A 25 -7.45 4.19 -17.80
CA ALA A 25 -7.28 4.23 -16.37
C ALA A 25 -5.78 4.15 -16.13
N GLN A 26 -5.15 5.29 -15.87
CA GLN A 26 -3.75 5.34 -15.49
C GLN A 26 -3.66 4.85 -14.04
N SER A 27 -3.87 3.55 -13.87
CA SER A 27 -3.76 2.86 -12.58
C SER A 27 -2.31 2.99 -12.15
N SER A 28 -2.09 3.61 -11.00
CA SER A 28 -0.76 3.73 -10.41
C SER A 28 -0.72 2.90 -9.14
N VAL A 29 0.33 2.08 -9.04
CA VAL A 29 0.69 1.40 -7.81
C VAL A 29 1.95 2.08 -7.29
N THR A 30 1.88 2.51 -6.04
CA THR A 30 3.01 3.12 -5.34
C THR A 30 3.53 2.13 -4.30
N LEU A 31 4.78 1.72 -4.46
CA LEU A 31 5.56 1.15 -3.37
C LEU A 31 6.10 2.30 -2.51
N TYR A 32 5.81 2.25 -1.21
CA TYR A 32 6.26 3.25 -0.26
C TYR A 32 6.71 2.57 1.04
N GLY A 33 7.41 3.32 1.90
CA GLY A 33 7.85 2.78 3.18
C GLY A 33 8.71 3.75 3.97
N ILE A 34 9.07 3.32 5.18
CA ILE A 34 10.00 3.99 6.08
C ILE A 34 10.92 2.91 6.65
N VAL A 35 12.22 3.21 6.69
CA VAL A 35 13.22 2.41 7.40
C VAL A 35 13.82 3.28 8.49
N ASP A 36 13.62 2.89 9.73
CA ASP A 36 14.05 3.66 10.90
C ASP A 36 14.71 2.74 11.93
N ASN A 37 16.00 3.00 12.15
CA ASN A 37 16.85 2.34 13.12
C ASN A 37 17.76 3.37 13.81
N GLY A 38 18.16 3.04 15.02
CA GLY A 38 19.11 3.84 15.80
C GLY A 38 19.93 2.98 16.76
N ILE A 39 20.91 3.62 17.38
CA ILE A 39 21.68 3.05 18.49
C ILE A 39 21.21 3.72 19.77
N GLY A 40 20.72 2.94 20.73
CA GLY A 40 20.28 3.39 22.03
C GLY A 40 21.25 2.94 23.12
N TYR A 41 21.51 3.82 24.08
CA TYR A 41 22.13 3.47 25.36
C TYR A 41 21.08 3.45 26.46
N GLN A 42 20.99 2.34 27.18
CA GLN A 42 20.11 2.18 28.33
C GLN A 42 20.98 1.98 29.57
N SER A 43 20.92 2.91 30.53
CA SER A 43 21.77 2.87 31.74
C SER A 43 21.41 1.75 32.71
N SER A 44 20.15 1.28 32.69
CA SER A 44 19.70 0.10 33.43
C SER A 44 18.72 -0.70 32.56
N SER A 45 19.23 -1.77 31.97
CA SER A 45 18.49 -2.75 31.17
C SER A 45 18.28 -4.01 32.01
N THR A 46 17.03 -4.44 32.14
CA THR A 46 16.65 -5.68 32.80
C THR A 46 15.44 -6.30 32.09
N THR A 47 15.15 -7.56 32.38
CA THR A 47 13.96 -8.27 31.83
C THR A 47 12.78 -8.08 32.77
N LEU A 48 11.56 -8.03 32.23
CA LEU A 48 10.34 -7.96 33.02
C LEU A 48 10.29 -9.13 34.02
N GLY A 49 10.12 -8.84 35.31
CA GLY A 49 10.10 -9.82 36.39
C GLY A 49 11.46 -10.18 37.00
N SER A 50 12.56 -9.54 36.57
CA SER A 50 13.87 -9.75 37.18
C SER A 50 13.94 -9.23 38.61
N THR A 51 14.52 -10.03 39.52
CA THR A 51 14.80 -9.66 40.91
C THR A 51 16.22 -9.11 41.12
N SER A 52 17.07 -9.21 40.09
CA SER A 52 18.39 -8.55 40.05
C SER A 52 18.29 -7.16 39.40
N GLY A 53 19.10 -6.23 39.88
CA GLY A 53 19.21 -4.88 39.31
C GLY A 53 19.71 -4.90 37.86
N GLY A 54 19.26 -3.95 37.03
CA GLY A 54 19.67 -3.86 35.62
C GLY A 54 21.07 -3.29 35.43
N HIS A 55 21.68 -3.57 34.28
CA HIS A 55 23.00 -3.07 33.88
C HIS A 55 22.94 -2.19 32.64
N SER A 56 23.99 -1.40 32.40
CA SER A 56 24.05 -0.58 31.19
C SER A 56 24.18 -1.43 29.93
N ALA A 57 23.53 -1.01 28.84
CA ALA A 57 23.54 -1.72 27.58
C ALA A 57 23.46 -0.76 26.39
N PHE A 58 24.23 -1.04 25.34
CA PHE A 58 24.02 -0.49 24.00
C PHE A 58 23.18 -1.46 23.18
N LYS A 59 22.18 -0.95 22.48
CA LYS A 59 21.26 -1.75 21.66
C LYS A 59 20.97 -1.07 20.34
N MET A 60 20.80 -1.87 19.29
CA MET A 60 20.14 -1.39 18.09
C MET A 60 18.64 -1.32 18.37
N ILE A 61 18.05 -0.16 18.19
CA ILE A 61 16.63 0.10 18.39
C ILE A 61 15.99 0.39 17.04
N THR A 62 14.78 -0.10 16.82
CA THR A 62 14.04 0.09 15.56
C THR A 62 12.80 0.94 15.82
N GLY A 63 12.41 1.77 14.84
CA GLY A 63 11.24 2.63 14.94
C GLY A 63 11.33 3.71 16.01
N VAL A 64 12.47 4.38 16.12
CA VAL A 64 12.72 5.43 17.12
C VAL A 64 11.80 6.64 16.89
N TRP A 65 11.64 7.04 15.64
CA TRP A 65 10.77 8.12 15.18
C TRP A 65 9.48 7.57 14.56
N ALA A 66 9.59 6.49 13.79
CA ALA A 66 8.47 5.90 13.08
C ALA A 66 8.73 4.40 12.86
N GLY A 67 7.79 3.53 13.25
CA GLY A 67 7.95 2.09 13.05
C GLY A 67 8.25 1.72 11.59
N SER A 68 9.31 0.94 11.37
CA SER A 68 9.74 0.51 10.04
C SER A 68 8.65 -0.28 9.31
N ARG A 69 8.45 0.02 8.04
CA ARG A 69 7.32 -0.50 7.23
C ARG A 69 7.61 -0.43 5.73
N PHE A 70 6.93 -1.26 4.97
CA PHE A 70 6.74 -1.05 3.54
C PHE A 70 5.27 -1.29 3.19
N GLY A 71 4.81 -0.72 2.09
CA GLY A 71 3.45 -0.89 1.63
C GLY A 71 3.27 -0.63 0.15
N LEU A 72 2.21 -1.22 -0.38
CA LEU A 72 1.70 -1.00 -1.72
C LEU A 72 0.36 -0.31 -1.60
N LYS A 73 0.20 0.84 -2.24
CA LYS A 73 -1.11 1.50 -2.38
C LYS A 73 -1.38 1.80 -3.83
N GLY A 74 -2.65 1.80 -4.21
CA GLY A 74 -3.05 2.16 -5.56
C GLY A 74 -4.43 2.79 -5.59
N ALA A 75 -4.67 3.50 -6.68
CA ALA A 75 -5.96 4.08 -7.00
C ALA A 75 -6.24 3.88 -8.49
N GLU A 76 -7.49 3.49 -8.80
CA GLU A 76 -7.99 3.29 -10.15
C GLU A 76 -9.23 4.15 -10.34
N ASP A 77 -9.23 4.97 -11.39
CA ASP A 77 -10.40 5.76 -11.76
C ASP A 77 -11.45 4.86 -12.42
N LEU A 78 -12.64 4.77 -11.82
CA LEU A 78 -13.75 3.98 -12.35
C LEU A 78 -14.67 4.81 -13.26
N GLY A 79 -14.37 6.10 -13.42
CA GLY A 79 -15.22 7.05 -14.11
C GLY A 79 -16.30 7.62 -13.19
N GLY A 80 -17.01 8.66 -13.68
CA GLY A 80 -18.13 9.27 -12.95
C GLY A 80 -17.75 9.90 -11.60
N GLY A 81 -16.46 10.21 -11.37
CA GLY A 81 -15.96 10.76 -10.12
C GLY A 81 -15.66 9.73 -9.01
N THR A 82 -15.83 8.43 -9.29
CA THR A 82 -15.59 7.34 -8.33
C THR A 82 -14.22 6.70 -8.56
N LYS A 83 -13.56 6.21 -7.49
CA LYS A 83 -12.24 5.58 -7.59
C LYS A 83 -12.14 4.34 -6.70
N ALA A 84 -11.68 3.22 -7.24
CA ALA A 84 -11.26 2.11 -6.41
C ALA A 84 -9.89 2.41 -5.78
N ILE A 85 -9.70 2.07 -4.52
CA ILE A 85 -8.42 2.19 -3.81
C ILE A 85 -8.06 0.89 -3.12
N PHE A 86 -6.76 0.64 -2.95
CA PHE A 86 -6.27 -0.41 -2.05
C PHE A 86 -5.05 0.06 -1.27
N THR A 87 -4.82 -0.54 -0.11
CA THR A 87 -3.56 -0.39 0.62
C THR A 87 -3.24 -1.70 1.33
N LEU A 88 -2.01 -2.18 1.14
CA LEU A 88 -1.39 -3.28 1.84
C LEU A 88 -0.11 -2.76 2.49
N GLU A 89 0.01 -2.83 3.82
CA GLU A 89 1.14 -2.27 4.56
C GLU A 89 1.61 -3.24 5.63
N GLU A 90 2.90 -3.61 5.57
CA GLU A 90 3.55 -4.52 6.49
C GLU A 90 4.58 -3.78 7.34
N GLY A 91 4.56 -4.07 8.64
CA GLY A 91 5.60 -3.63 9.57
C GLY A 91 6.73 -4.67 9.61
N PHE A 92 7.97 -4.22 9.71
CA PHE A 92 9.10 -5.13 9.89
C PHE A 92 10.13 -4.56 10.84
N SER A 93 10.93 -5.43 11.45
CA SER A 93 12.15 -5.04 12.15
C SER A 93 13.24 -4.78 11.12
N ALA A 94 13.72 -3.55 11.02
CA ALA A 94 14.84 -3.23 10.13
C ALA A 94 16.18 -3.84 10.62
N ASN A 95 16.22 -4.43 11.81
CA ASN A 95 17.40 -5.13 12.33
C ASN A 95 17.52 -6.56 11.80
N SER A 96 16.40 -7.28 11.68
CA SER A 96 16.39 -8.71 11.35
C SER A 96 15.57 -9.05 10.11
N GLY A 97 14.83 -8.10 9.54
CA GLY A 97 13.84 -8.35 8.49
C GLY A 97 12.59 -9.07 8.97
N ALA A 98 12.51 -9.43 10.26
CA ALA A 98 11.36 -10.15 10.81
C ALA A 98 10.09 -9.27 10.77
N MET A 99 8.95 -9.89 10.54
CA MET A 99 7.64 -9.23 10.58
C MET A 99 7.40 -8.60 11.96
N SER A 100 6.79 -7.42 12.00
CA SER A 100 6.42 -6.79 13.27
C SER A 100 5.36 -7.60 14.02
N THR A 101 4.48 -8.29 13.29
CA THR A 101 3.52 -9.26 13.85
C THR A 101 3.82 -10.63 13.26
N SER A 102 4.29 -11.55 14.11
CA SER A 102 4.64 -12.90 13.67
C SER A 102 3.43 -13.62 13.06
N ASN A 103 3.62 -14.24 11.90
CA ASN A 103 2.61 -15.02 11.16
C ASN A 103 1.37 -14.23 10.69
N LEU A 104 1.42 -12.90 10.64
CA LEU A 104 0.33 -12.07 10.11
C LEU A 104 0.88 -11.04 9.12
N MET A 105 0.73 -11.30 7.82
CA MET A 105 1.15 -10.37 6.78
C MET A 105 0.21 -9.18 6.65
N PHE A 106 0.77 -8.04 6.25
CA PHE A 106 0.11 -6.75 6.11
C PHE A 106 -0.60 -6.33 7.40
N SER A 107 0.07 -6.56 8.53
CA SER A 107 -0.53 -6.40 9.85
C SER A 107 -0.89 -4.95 10.19
N ARG A 108 -0.41 -3.97 9.41
CA ARG A 108 -0.64 -2.54 9.67
C ARG A 108 -1.85 -2.04 8.91
N GLN A 109 -1.97 -2.34 7.62
CA GLN A 109 -3.14 -2.00 6.81
C GLN A 109 -3.37 -3.07 5.73
N ALA A 110 -4.61 -3.53 5.60
CA ALA A 110 -5.03 -4.40 4.50
C ALA A 110 -6.49 -4.10 4.16
N PHE A 111 -6.73 -3.31 3.11
CA PHE A 111 -8.09 -2.95 2.70
C PHE A 111 -8.21 -2.63 1.21
N VAL A 112 -9.47 -2.63 0.76
CA VAL A 112 -9.95 -2.11 -0.52
C VAL A 112 -11.13 -1.18 -0.26
N GLY A 113 -11.32 -0.18 -1.11
CA GLY A 113 -12.44 0.78 -1.03
C GLY A 113 -12.84 1.32 -2.41
N VAL A 114 -13.96 2.06 -2.44
CA VAL A 114 -14.54 2.75 -3.61
C VAL A 114 -15.02 4.14 -3.25
#